data_AF-A0AAV6CM51-F1
#
_entry.id   AF-A0AAV6CM51-F1
#
_cell.length_a   1.000
_cell.length_b   1.000
_cell.length_c   1.000
_cell.angle_alpha   90.00
_cell.angle_beta   90.00
_cell.angle_gamma   90.00
#
_symmetry.space_group_name_H-M   'P 1'
#
loop_
_entity.id
_entity.type
_entity.pdbx_description
1 polymer ?
#
loop_
_entity_poly.entity_id
_entity_poly.type
_entity_poly.pdbx_seq_one_letter_code
_entity_poly.pdbx_strand_id
1 'polypeptide(L)'
;MPRIGSTLVALAVAVVIADATASPDGLVASVLRFPPLRETGRISYGLYLWHFPIVYVCGALRPGETPAAPTRVMVALALAFLVAGLSFWLVEQPMLRLKRRVASV
;
A
#
# COMPACT_ATOMS: atom_id res chain seq x y z
N MET A 1 -21.82 11.37 -13.30
CA MET A 1 -20.69 10.87 -12.48
C MET A 1 -19.48 11.76 -12.76
N PRO A 2 -18.85 12.39 -11.76
CA PRO A 2 -18.04 13.61 -12.00
C PRO A 2 -16.65 13.26 -12.54
N ARG A 3 -16.53 13.14 -13.87
CA ARG A 3 -15.25 12.94 -14.59
C ARG A 3 -14.20 14.01 -14.27
N ILE A 4 -14.64 15.23 -13.90
CA ILE A 4 -13.78 16.38 -13.62
C ILE A 4 -12.90 16.12 -12.38
N GLY A 5 -13.43 15.46 -11.35
CA GLY A 5 -12.68 15.17 -10.13
C GLY A 5 -11.52 14.22 -10.37
N SER A 6 -11.74 13.15 -11.15
CA SER A 6 -10.67 12.18 -11.48
C SER A 6 -9.58 12.79 -12.37
N THR A 7 -9.93 13.70 -13.28
CA THR A 7 -8.94 14.34 -14.16
C THR A 7 -8.03 15.30 -13.39
N LEU A 8 -8.58 16.06 -12.43
CA LEU A 8 -7.79 16.93 -11.57
C LEU A 8 -6.80 16.13 -10.70
N VAL A 9 -7.26 15.02 -10.12
CA VAL A 9 -6.39 14.11 -9.37
C VAL A 9 -5.30 13.52 -10.27
N ALA A 10 -5.66 13.08 -11.48
CA ALA A 10 -4.69 12.54 -12.43
C ALA A 10 -3.62 13.59 -12.82
N LEU A 11 -4.02 14.84 -13.06
CA LEU A 11 -3.10 15.93 -13.37
C LEU A 11 -2.17 16.23 -12.19
N ALA A 12 -2.71 16.28 -10.96
CA ALA A 12 -1.92 16.48 -9.75
C ALA A 12 -0.88 15.35 -9.58
N VAL A 13 -1.28 14.10 -9.78
CA VAL A 13 -0.37 12.94 -9.75
C VAL A 13 0.72 13.07 -10.82
N ALA A 14 0.36 13.47 -12.04
CA ALA A 14 1.32 13.66 -13.13
C ALA A 14 2.36 14.74 -12.80
N VAL A 15 1.94 15.86 -12.20
CA VAL A 15 2.85 16.93 -11.75
C VAL A 15 3.80 16.43 -10.66
N VAL A 16 3.29 15.70 -9.67
CA VAL A 16 4.11 15.13 -8.59
C VAL A 16 5.17 14.15 -9.13
N ILE A 17 4.79 13.30 -10.10
CA ILE A 17 5.73 12.38 -10.75
C ILE A 17 6.76 13.16 -11.57
N ALA A 18 6.34 14.17 -12.34
CA ALA A 18 7.24 15.01 -13.13
C ALA A 18 8.26 15.73 -12.24
N ASP A 19 7.83 16.33 -11.14
CA ASP A 19 8.72 17.01 -10.19
C ASP A 19 9.70 16.03 -9.51
N ALA A 20 9.20 14.89 -9.03
CA ALA A 20 10.03 13.88 -8.38
C ALA A 20 11.09 13.26 -9.31
N THR A 21 10.85 13.26 -10.62
CA THR A 21 11.80 12.75 -11.63
C THR A 21 12.75 13.82 -12.16
N ALA A 22 12.28 15.06 -12.32
CA ALA A 22 13.10 16.19 -12.77
C ALA A 22 14.04 16.72 -11.68
N SER A 23 13.64 16.63 -10.41
CA SER A 23 14.38 17.15 -9.26
C SER A 23 14.62 16.05 -8.20
N PRO A 24 15.61 15.16 -8.39
CA PRO A 24 15.86 14.02 -7.49
C PRO A 24 16.22 14.43 -6.05
N ASP A 25 16.72 15.65 -5.87
CA ASP A 25 17.09 16.24 -4.58
C ASP A 25 16.03 17.25 -4.07
N GLY A 26 14.89 17.37 -4.77
CA GLY A 26 13.78 18.24 -4.39
C GLY A 26 13.01 17.73 -3.16
N LEU A 27 12.17 18.61 -2.60
CA LEU A 27 11.38 18.32 -1.40
C LEU A 27 10.44 17.12 -1.60
N VAL A 28 9.77 17.04 -2.76
CA VAL A 28 8.88 15.92 -3.12
C VAL A 28 9.64 14.59 -3.16
N ALA A 29 10.79 14.56 -3.85
CA ALA A 29 11.63 13.38 -3.92
C ALA A 29 12.17 12.97 -2.55
N SER A 30 12.56 13.93 -1.70
CA SER A 30 13.02 13.68 -0.32
C SER A 30 11.93 13.05 0.55
N VAL A 31 10.71 13.58 0.51
CA VAL A 31 9.54 13.02 1.24
C VAL A 31 9.20 11.62 0.74
N LEU A 32 9.19 11.39 -0.58
CA LEU A 32 8.93 10.06 -1.16
C LEU A 32 10.04 9.05 -0.85
N ARG A 33 11.28 9.51 -0.64
CA ARG A 33 12.42 8.68 -0.21
C ARG A 33 12.43 8.39 1.29
N PHE A 34 11.53 9.01 2.07
CA PHE A 34 11.47 8.81 3.51
C PHE A 34 11.28 7.31 3.82
N PRO A 35 12.18 6.68 4.61
CA PRO A 35 12.20 5.23 4.80
C PRO A 35 10.84 4.61 5.20
N PRO A 36 10.06 5.18 6.13
CA PRO A 36 8.75 4.63 6.49
C PRO A 36 7.76 4.61 5.33
N LEU A 37 7.76 5.66 4.51
CA LEU A 37 6.86 5.77 3.36
C LEU A 37 7.27 4.77 2.27
N ARG A 38 8.57 4.62 2.05
CA ARG A 38 9.13 3.64 1.10
C ARG A 38 8.84 2.21 1.51
N GLU A 39 9.05 1.85 2.77
CA GLU A 39 8.78 0.49 3.26
C GLU A 39 7.26 0.20 3.28
N THR A 40 6.42 1.19 3.59
CA THR A 40 4.95 1.07 3.43
C THR A 40 4.57 0.80 1.98
N GLY A 41 5.19 1.50 1.04
CA GLY A 41 4.99 1.27 -0.40
C GLY A 41 5.40 -0.14 -0.84
N ARG A 42 6.42 -0.73 -0.21
CA ARG A 42 6.88 -2.11 -0.52
C ARG A 42 5.88 -3.17 -0.09
N ILE A 43 5.26 -3.01 1.07
CA ILE A 43 4.24 -3.95 1.56
C ILE A 43 2.82 -3.64 1.02
N SER A 44 2.68 -2.60 0.19
CA SER A 44 1.37 -2.13 -0.30
C SER A 44 0.59 -3.20 -1.05
N TYR A 45 1.29 -4.07 -1.80
CA TYR A 45 0.65 -5.19 -2.50
C TYR A 45 0.10 -6.22 -1.50
N GLY A 46 0.92 -6.65 -0.53
CA GLY A 46 0.46 -7.51 0.56
C GLY A 46 -0.69 -6.89 1.36
N LEU A 47 -0.65 -5.59 1.65
CA LEU A 47 -1.74 -4.86 2.31
C LEU A 47 -3.02 -4.91 1.48
N TYR A 48 -2.94 -4.64 0.17
CA TYR A 48 -4.08 -4.73 -0.73
C TYR A 48 -4.71 -6.14 -0.74
N LEU A 49 -3.90 -7.19 -0.68
CA LEU A 49 -4.40 -8.57 -0.67
C LEU A 49 -5.01 -8.97 0.68
N TRP A 50 -4.34 -8.63 1.79
CA TRP A 50 -4.69 -9.13 3.12
C TRP A 50 -5.66 -8.23 3.90
N HIS A 51 -5.79 -6.95 3.57
CA HIS A 51 -6.69 -6.06 4.33
C HIS A 51 -8.15 -6.54 4.30
N PHE A 52 -8.67 -6.97 3.14
CA PHE A 52 -10.08 -7.35 3.00
C PHE A 52 -10.41 -8.65 3.78
N PRO A 53 -9.65 -9.77 3.63
CA PRO A 53 -9.87 -10.96 4.45
C PRO A 53 -9.78 -10.67 5.95
N ILE A 54 -8.80 -9.87 6.38
CA ILE A 54 -8.58 -9.59 7.81
C ILE A 54 -9.71 -8.74 8.38
N VAL A 55 -10.14 -7.70 7.66
CA VAL A 55 -11.28 -6.88 8.06
C VAL A 55 -12.56 -7.71 8.16
N TYR A 56 -12.75 -8.68 7.25
CA TYR A 56 -13.88 -9.59 7.28
C TYR A 56 -13.83 -10.55 8.48
N VAL A 57 -12.67 -11.19 8.72
CA VAL A 57 -12.46 -12.11 9.86
C VAL A 57 -12.60 -11.39 11.20
N CYS A 58 -12.09 -10.16 11.32
CA CYS A 58 -12.24 -9.33 12.50
C CYS A 58 -13.67 -8.78 12.69
N GLY A 59 -14.56 -8.98 11.71
CA GLY A 59 -15.92 -8.43 11.73
C GLY A 59 -15.94 -6.90 11.78
N ALA A 60 -14.91 -6.24 11.24
CA ALA A 60 -14.78 -4.79 11.27
C ALA A 60 -15.64 -4.11 10.19
N LEU A 61 -15.97 -4.83 9.12
CA LEU A 61 -16.94 -4.40 8.10
C LEU A 61 -17.88 -5.58 7.79
N ARG A 62 -19.03 -5.60 8.46
CA ARG A 62 -20.12 -6.55 8.14
C ARG A 62 -21.33 -5.78 7.62
N PRO A 63 -21.78 -6.05 6.38
CA PRO A 63 -22.96 -5.41 5.84
C PRO A 63 -24.19 -5.71 6.72
N GLY A 64 -24.88 -4.67 7.19
CA GLY A 64 -26.11 -4.79 7.99
C GLY A 64 -25.91 -4.89 9.51
N GLU A 65 -24.68 -4.89 10.02
CA GLU A 65 -24.40 -4.78 11.45
C GLU A 65 -24.11 -3.31 11.86
N THR A 66 -24.19 -3.03 13.17
CA THR A 66 -23.78 -1.73 13.71
C THR A 66 -22.31 -1.46 13.42
N PRO A 67 -21.89 -0.19 13.27
CA PRO A 67 -20.49 0.16 13.05
C PRO A 67 -19.60 -0.51 14.10
N ALA A 68 -18.58 -1.24 13.63
CA ALA A 68 -17.66 -1.91 14.53
C ALA A 68 -17.01 -0.89 15.48
N ALA A 69 -16.79 -1.31 16.73
CA ALA A 69 -16.09 -0.46 17.69
C ALA A 69 -14.74 -0.01 17.12
N PRO A 70 -14.31 1.26 17.33
CA PRO A 70 -13.05 1.77 16.79
C PRO A 70 -11.84 0.88 17.11
N THR A 71 -11.85 0.26 18.29
CA THR A 71 -10.84 -0.73 18.71
C THR A 71 -10.74 -1.92 17.76
N ARG A 72 -11.85 -2.47 17.26
CA ARG A 72 -11.85 -3.58 16.29
C ARG A 72 -11.27 -3.16 14.95
N VAL A 73 -11.59 -1.96 14.49
CA VAL A 73 -11.02 -1.40 13.24
C VAL A 73 -9.51 -1.24 13.38
N MET A 74 -9.03 -0.70 14.50
CA MET A 74 -7.60 -0.56 14.75
C MET A 74 -6.88 -1.92 14.83
N VAL A 75 -7.49 -2.92 15.47
CA VAL A 75 -6.95 -4.29 15.51
C VAL A 75 -6.89 -4.90 14.11
N ALA A 76 -7.95 -4.77 13.30
CA ALA A 76 -7.97 -5.27 11.94
C ALA A 76 -6.89 -4.61 11.06
N LEU A 77 -6.71 -3.30 11.18
CA LEU A 77 -5.64 -2.58 10.48
C LEU A 77 -4.26 -3.05 10.96
N ALA A 78 -4.02 -3.14 12.26
CA ALA A 78 -2.75 -3.61 12.80
C ALA A 78 -2.42 -5.02 12.32
N LEU A 79 -3.40 -5.93 12.31
CA LEU A 79 -3.26 -7.28 11.78
C LEU A 79 -2.99 -7.27 10.27
N ALA A 80 -3.63 -6.40 9.50
CA ALA A 80 -3.38 -6.27 8.07
C ALA A 80 -1.94 -5.83 7.78
N PHE A 81 -1.43 -4.84 8.51
CA PHE A 81 -0.03 -4.42 8.40
C PHE A 81 0.94 -5.53 8.82
N LEU A 82 0.63 -6.24 9.91
CA LEU A 82 1.46 -7.35 10.39
C LEU A 82 1.53 -8.47 9.33
N VAL A 83 0.38 -8.98 8.88
CA VAL A 83 0.32 -10.07 7.91
C VAL A 83 0.91 -9.66 6.57
N ALA A 84 0.65 -8.44 6.10
CA ALA A 84 1.27 -7.92 4.88
C ALA A 84 2.79 -7.84 5.00
N GLY A 85 3.32 -7.36 6.14
CA GLY A 85 4.75 -7.32 6.40
C GLY A 85 5.40 -8.71 6.43
N LEU A 86 4.76 -9.68 7.11
CA LEU A 86 5.21 -11.07 7.11
C LEU A 86 5.17 -11.68 5.71
N SER A 87 4.07 -11.49 4.96
CA SER A 87 3.91 -11.98 3.59
C SER A 87 4.98 -11.41 2.65
N PHE A 88 5.31 -10.12 2.80
CA PHE A 88 6.38 -9.49 2.03
C PHE A 88 7.73 -10.17 2.25
N TRP A 89 8.08 -10.46 3.50
CA TRP A 89 9.36 -11.06 3.83
C TRP A 89 9.43 -12.56 3.49
N LEU A 90 8.34 -13.30 3.72
CA LEU A 90 8.28 -14.75 3.54
C LEU A 90 7.98 -15.20 2.10
N VAL A 91 7.24 -14.41 1.32
CA VAL A 91 6.76 -14.83 0.00
C VAL A 91 7.30 -13.93 -1.11
N GLU A 92 7.11 -12.62 -0.99
CA GLU A 92 7.50 -11.70 -2.07
C GLU A 92 9.01 -11.61 -2.24
N GLN A 93 9.78 -11.43 -1.15
CA GLN A 93 11.24 -11.38 -1.24
C GLN A 93 11.87 -12.65 -1.87
N PRO A 94 11.53 -13.88 -1.46
CA PRO A 94 12.09 -15.07 -2.11
C PRO A 94 11.62 -15.23 -3.56
N MET A 95 10.35 -14.95 -3.89
CA MET A 95 9.87 -15.02 -5.27
C MET A 95 10.56 -13.99 -6.18
N LEU A 96 10.75 -12.75 -5.71
CA LEU A 96 11.47 -11.71 -6.45
C LEU A 96 12.95 -12.04 -6.65
N ARG A 97 13.58 -12.74 -5.69
CA ARG A 97 14.95 -13.25 -5.83
C ARG A 97 15.01 -14.39 -6.85
N LEU A 98 14.03 -15.29 -6.87
CA LEU A 98 13.96 -16.39 -7.83
C LEU A 98 13.74 -15.88 -9.26
N LYS A 99 12.82 -14.93 -9.46
CA LYS A 99 12.59 -14.30 -10.77
C LYS A 99 13.87 -13.69 -11.36
N ARG A 100 14.68 -13.02 -10.53
CA ARG A 100 15.96 -12.44 -10.97
C ARG A 100 16.98 -13.49 -11.41
N ARG A 101 16.98 -14.69 -10.84
CA ARG A 101 17.87 -15.79 -11.23
C ARG A 101 17.43 -16.46 -12.54
N VAL A 102 16.13 -16.59 -12.76
CA VAL A 102 15.59 -17.23 -13.98
C VAL A 102 15.67 -16.30 -15.18
N ALA A 103 15.49 -14.98 -14.99
CA ALA A 103 15.56 -13.99 -16.07
C ALA A 103 17.00 -13.67 -16.55
N SER A 104 18.03 -14.17 -15.86
CA SER A 104 19.44 -14.00 -16.22
C SER A 104 20.05 -15.25 -16.90
N VAL A 105 19.23 -16.24 -17.24
CA VAL A 105 19.58 -17.45 -17.99
C VAL A 105 18.86 -17.40 -19.33
#